data_AF-A0A2A2TL28-F1
#
_entry.id   AF-A0A2A2TL28-F1
#
_cell.length_a   1.000
_cell.length_b   1.000
_cell.length_c   1.000
_cell.angle_alpha   90.00
_cell.angle_beta   90.00
_cell.angle_gamma   90.00
#
_symmetry.space_group_name_H-M   'P 1'
#
loop_
_entity.id
_entity.type
_entity.pdbx_description
1 polymer ?
#
loop_
_entity_poly.entity_id
_entity_poly.type
_entity_poly.pdbx_seq_one_letter_code
_entity_poly.pdbx_strand_id
1 'polypeptide(L)'
;MEDYDVDTETVEEDTYADLRAKAESLESQLAEKSEWMLKNLTHIQTAKQFAFAAAKSSQKPPHPVQIWEAIAEKWQNAIAELGNIGEGEPGYAEAQKLLKTYGKNLKIIQTRIQIEANASAKLDNIFDRVESFAESTSAKRQTYILELHYIIKELKSIQPGTTAHADAQKLLKSAQQRLKS
;
A
#
# COMPACT_ATOMS: atom_id res chain seq x y z
N MET A 1 7.86 70.69 55.63
CA MET A 1 9.11 70.20 55.02
C MET A 1 9.36 68.87 55.70
N GLU A 2 9.14 67.71 55.09
CA GLU A 2 9.21 67.31 53.67
C GLU A 2 8.10 66.31 53.33
N ASP A 3 7.61 66.42 52.10
CA ASP A 3 6.70 65.50 51.43
C ASP A 3 7.57 64.39 50.83
N TYR A 4 7.42 63.15 51.29
CA TYR A 4 8.13 61.99 50.74
C TYR A 4 7.24 61.34 49.69
N ASP A 5 7.34 61.87 48.46
CA ASP A 5 6.76 61.24 47.28
C ASP A 5 7.75 60.19 46.77
N VAL A 6 7.47 58.92 47.07
CA VAL A 6 8.29 57.79 46.64
C VAL A 6 7.65 57.22 45.37
N ASP A 7 7.89 57.91 44.26
CA ASP A 7 7.69 57.43 42.89
C ASP A 7 8.69 56.27 42.66
N THR A 8 8.35 55.06 43.08
CA THR A 8 9.18 53.85 42.84
C THR A 8 8.48 52.78 42.04
N GLU A 9 7.24 53.00 41.59
CA GLU A 9 6.44 51.93 40.99
C GLU A 9 6.68 51.74 39.48
N THR A 10 7.46 52.59 38.82
CA THR A 10 7.58 52.59 37.34
C THR A 10 8.94 52.12 36.78
N VAL A 11 10.00 52.05 37.60
CA VAL A 11 11.35 51.74 37.11
C VAL A 11 11.64 50.23 37.05
N GLU A 12 10.95 49.41 37.86
CA GLU A 12 11.09 47.96 37.82
C GLU A 12 10.40 47.33 36.60
N GLU A 13 9.37 47.96 36.03
CA GLU A 13 8.61 47.44 34.89
C GLU A 13 9.43 47.35 33.59
N ASP A 14 10.37 48.30 33.39
CA ASP A 14 11.17 48.42 32.16
C ASP A 14 12.41 47.49 32.17
N THR A 15 12.91 47.11 33.35
CA THR A 15 14.14 46.28 33.49
C THR A 15 13.93 44.80 33.19
N TYR A 16 12.68 44.31 33.22
CA TYR A 16 12.33 42.90 32.93
C TYR A 16 11.55 42.71 31.62
N ALA A 17 11.27 43.79 30.88
CA ALA A 17 10.50 43.74 29.63
C ALA A 17 11.11 42.77 28.59
N ASP A 18 12.44 42.80 28.42
CA ASP A 18 13.16 41.89 27.52
C ASP A 18 13.07 40.41 27.95
N LEU A 19 13.15 40.14 29.25
CA LEU A 19 13.03 38.79 29.80
C LEU A 19 11.62 38.23 29.63
N ARG A 20 10.59 39.07 29.82
CA ARG A 20 9.19 38.73 29.59
C ARG A 20 8.93 38.46 28.10
N ALA A 21 9.39 39.32 27.21
CA ALA A 21 9.25 39.12 25.76
C ALA A 21 9.92 37.81 25.30
N LYS A 22 11.08 37.48 25.88
CA LYS A 22 11.76 36.20 25.62
C LYS A 22 10.99 35.00 26.16
N ALA A 23 10.40 35.11 27.36
CA ALA A 23 9.56 34.06 27.93
C ALA A 23 8.31 33.81 27.08
N GLU A 24 7.60 34.88 26.67
CA GLU A 24 6.44 34.81 25.79
C GLU A 24 6.78 34.19 24.43
N SER A 25 7.94 34.53 23.85
CA SER A 25 8.44 33.91 22.63
C SER A 25 8.71 32.41 22.79
N LEU A 26 9.30 31.99 23.91
CA LEU A 26 9.53 30.58 24.22
C LEU A 26 8.22 29.82 24.41
N GLU A 27 7.24 30.40 25.09
CA GLU A 27 5.91 29.81 25.28
C GLU A 27 5.19 29.62 23.94
N SER A 28 5.25 30.63 23.06
CA SER A 28 4.68 30.54 21.70
C SER A 28 5.35 29.44 20.88
N GLN A 29 6.68 29.32 20.92
CA GLN A 29 7.41 28.23 20.24
C GLN A 29 7.07 26.85 20.80
N LEU A 30 6.89 26.73 22.13
CA LEU A 30 6.49 25.48 22.76
C LEU A 30 5.08 25.08 22.36
N ALA A 31 4.15 26.04 22.29
CA ALA A 31 2.79 25.82 21.82
C ALA A 31 2.78 25.31 20.38
N GLU A 32 3.45 26.01 19.46
CA GLU A 32 3.55 25.61 18.05
C GLU A 32 4.17 24.20 17.91
N LYS A 33 5.25 23.92 18.65
CA LYS A 33 5.89 22.59 18.65
C LYS A 33 4.96 21.50 19.18
N SER A 34 4.12 21.81 20.17
CA SER A 34 3.12 20.87 20.70
C SER A 34 2.01 20.57 19.68
N GLU A 35 1.61 21.57 18.89
CA GLU A 35 0.63 21.39 17.82
C GLU A 35 1.17 20.47 16.72
N TRP A 36 2.40 20.70 16.27
CA TRP A 36 3.09 19.80 15.34
C TRP A 36 3.19 18.37 15.87
N MET A 37 3.51 18.23 17.17
CA MET A 37 3.61 16.91 17.79
C MET A 37 2.28 16.14 17.75
N LEU A 38 1.17 16.80 18.12
CA LEU A 38 -0.17 16.18 18.12
C LEU A 38 -0.62 15.83 16.70
N LYS A 39 -0.43 16.76 15.75
CA LYS A 39 -0.74 16.54 14.34
C LYS A 39 0.05 15.37 13.75
N ASN A 40 1.36 15.33 13.98
CA ASN A 40 2.23 14.30 13.42
C ASN A 40 2.03 12.93 14.08
N LEU A 41 1.69 12.91 15.37
CA LEU A 41 1.26 11.68 16.04
C LEU A 41 0.00 11.11 15.37
N THR A 42 -0.94 11.97 15.01
CA THR A 42 -2.18 11.58 14.31
C THR A 42 -1.86 10.99 12.95
N HIS A 43 -1.01 11.64 12.13
CA HIS A 43 -0.55 11.10 10.85
C HIS A 43 0.11 9.71 11.00
N ILE A 44 1.01 9.53 11.97
CA ILE A 44 1.66 8.24 12.23
C ILE A 44 0.64 7.17 12.64
N GLN A 45 -0.34 7.52 13.49
CA GLN A 45 -1.35 6.57 13.95
C GLN A 45 -2.29 6.14 12.81
N THR A 46 -2.76 7.09 12.01
CA THR A 46 -3.59 6.82 10.82
C THR A 46 -2.84 5.95 9.82
N ALA A 47 -1.55 6.25 9.57
CA ALA A 47 -0.70 5.44 8.71
C ALA A 47 -0.61 3.98 9.20
N LYS A 48 -0.40 3.78 10.51
CA LYS A 48 -0.35 2.45 11.14
C LYS A 48 -1.68 1.70 10.99
N GLN A 49 -2.81 2.38 11.08
CA GLN A 49 -4.13 1.77 10.89
C GLN A 49 -4.33 1.28 9.45
N PHE A 50 -4.01 2.11 8.46
CA PHE A 50 -4.06 1.70 7.05
C PHE A 50 -3.13 0.52 6.75
N ALA A 51 -1.89 0.58 7.23
CA ALA A 51 -0.91 -0.49 7.09
C ALA A 51 -1.37 -1.81 7.74
N PHE A 52 -1.96 -1.74 8.93
CA PHE A 52 -2.51 -2.91 9.61
C PHE A 52 -3.68 -3.52 8.82
N ALA A 53 -4.60 -2.69 8.32
CA ALA A 53 -5.70 -3.15 7.49
C ALA A 53 -5.20 -3.81 6.19
N ALA A 54 -4.21 -3.21 5.53
CA ALA A 54 -3.58 -3.78 4.33
C ALA A 54 -2.94 -5.14 4.61
N ALA A 55 -2.15 -5.24 5.69
CA ALA A 55 -1.50 -6.48 6.11
C ALA A 55 -2.53 -7.58 6.45
N LYS A 56 -3.61 -7.23 7.16
CA LYS A 56 -4.70 -8.15 7.49
C LYS A 56 -5.40 -8.66 6.24
N SER A 57 -5.75 -7.77 5.30
CA SER A 57 -6.39 -8.13 4.03
C SER A 57 -5.48 -8.98 3.14
N SER A 58 -4.16 -8.87 3.26
CA SER A 58 -3.19 -9.66 2.49
C SER A 58 -3.08 -11.12 2.93
N GLN A 59 -3.65 -11.48 4.09
CA GLN A 59 -3.55 -12.83 4.61
C GLN A 59 -4.37 -13.82 3.78
N LYS A 60 -3.96 -15.10 3.81
CA LYS A 60 -4.65 -16.22 3.16
C LYS A 60 -4.89 -16.03 1.64
N PRO A 61 -3.84 -15.75 0.84
CA PRO A 61 -3.94 -15.79 -0.62
C PRO A 61 -4.31 -17.21 -1.11
N PRO A 62 -4.75 -17.37 -2.38
CA PRO A 62 -4.83 -16.36 -3.42
C PRO A 62 -6.03 -15.41 -3.28
N HIS A 63 -5.87 -14.19 -3.79
CA HIS A 63 -6.92 -13.18 -3.89
C HIS A 63 -7.06 -12.72 -5.33
N PRO A 64 -8.27 -12.35 -5.78
CA PRO A 64 -8.45 -11.77 -7.10
C PRO A 64 -7.78 -10.38 -7.19
N VAL A 65 -7.52 -9.92 -8.42
CA VAL A 65 -6.82 -8.66 -8.72
C VAL A 65 -7.39 -7.49 -7.93
N GLN A 66 -8.72 -7.35 -7.89
CA GLN A 66 -9.42 -6.24 -7.25
C GLN A 66 -9.15 -6.15 -5.74
N ILE A 67 -8.97 -7.31 -5.10
CA ILE A 67 -8.62 -7.36 -3.67
C ILE A 67 -7.17 -6.92 -3.46
N TRP A 68 -6.25 -7.32 -4.33
CA TRP A 68 -4.86 -6.85 -4.27
C TRP A 68 -4.73 -5.35 -4.53
N GLU A 69 -5.50 -4.80 -5.47
CA GLU A 69 -5.58 -3.36 -5.73
C GLU A 69 -6.08 -2.59 -4.50
N ALA A 70 -7.16 -3.07 -3.86
CA ALA A 70 -7.66 -2.47 -2.63
C ALA A 70 -6.68 -2.57 -1.44
N ILE A 71 -5.76 -3.53 -1.46
CA ILE A 71 -4.64 -3.63 -0.50
C ILE A 71 -3.55 -2.61 -0.83
N ALA A 72 -3.21 -2.46 -2.12
CA ALA A 72 -2.22 -1.48 -2.58
C ALA A 72 -2.63 -0.05 -2.23
N GLU A 73 -3.91 0.28 -2.42
CA GLU A 73 -4.49 1.57 -2.05
C GLU A 73 -4.30 1.87 -0.55
N LYS A 74 -4.52 0.89 0.32
CA LYS A 74 -4.30 1.07 1.77
C LYS A 74 -2.83 1.34 2.09
N TRP A 75 -1.89 0.66 1.43
CA TRP A 75 -0.47 0.97 1.59
C TRP A 75 -0.12 2.37 1.08
N GLN A 76 -0.72 2.81 -0.03
CA GLN A 76 -0.53 4.16 -0.57
C GLN A 76 -1.06 5.21 0.40
N ASN A 77 -2.24 5.01 0.99
CA ASN A 77 -2.81 5.92 1.99
C ASN A 77 -1.91 5.98 3.24
N ALA A 78 -1.40 4.84 3.71
CA ALA A 78 -0.44 4.83 4.82
C ALA A 78 0.84 5.62 4.49
N ILE A 79 1.34 5.52 3.27
CA ILE A 79 2.53 6.26 2.81
C ILE A 79 2.23 7.76 2.70
N ALA A 80 1.06 8.14 2.18
CA ALA A 80 0.64 9.53 2.06
C ALA A 80 0.55 10.22 3.44
N GLU A 81 -0.05 9.55 4.43
CA GLU A 81 -0.11 10.08 5.81
C GLU A 81 1.29 10.38 6.37
N LEU A 82 2.24 9.47 6.18
CA LEU A 82 3.62 9.68 6.65
C LEU A 82 4.38 10.75 5.85
N GLY A 83 3.97 11.00 4.61
CA GLY A 83 4.53 12.04 3.74
C GLY A 83 4.15 13.46 4.17
N ASN A 84 3.13 13.62 5.02
CA ASN A 84 2.72 14.92 5.56
C ASN A 84 3.64 15.44 6.69
N ILE A 85 4.57 14.61 7.17
CA ILE A 85 5.50 14.96 8.25
C ILE A 85 6.79 15.48 7.63
N GLY A 86 7.03 16.78 7.79
CA GLY A 86 8.17 17.50 7.24
C GLY A 86 9.49 17.23 7.98
N GLU A 87 10.59 17.52 7.29
CA GLU A 87 11.93 17.44 7.89
C GLU A 87 12.08 18.44 9.04
N GLY A 88 12.67 18.01 10.15
CA GLY A 88 12.80 18.81 11.37
C GLY A 88 11.57 18.79 12.28
N GLU A 89 10.42 18.30 11.81
CA GLU A 89 9.23 18.17 12.64
C GLU A 89 9.30 16.97 13.60
N PRO A 90 8.62 17.03 14.76
CA PRO A 90 8.46 15.89 15.64
C PRO A 90 7.90 14.66 14.89
N GLY A 91 8.53 13.50 15.08
CA GLY A 91 8.09 12.24 14.46
C GLY A 91 8.70 11.94 13.08
N TYR A 92 9.42 12.88 12.46
CA TYR A 92 10.01 12.68 11.11
C TYR A 92 10.86 11.41 11.00
N ALA A 93 11.75 11.16 11.96
CA ALA A 93 12.61 9.99 11.95
C ALA A 93 11.83 8.66 12.03
N GLU A 94 10.70 8.64 12.75
CA GLU A 94 9.81 7.47 12.77
C GLU A 94 9.08 7.32 11.44
N ALA A 95 8.56 8.43 10.89
CA ALA A 95 7.89 8.45 9.60
C ALA A 95 8.78 7.90 8.48
N GLN A 96 10.05 8.29 8.41
CA GLN A 96 11.01 7.79 7.41
C GLN A 96 11.27 6.28 7.53
N LYS A 97 11.34 5.75 8.76
CA LYS A 97 11.48 4.28 8.98
C LYS A 97 10.25 3.52 8.49
N LEU A 98 9.06 4.06 8.76
CA LEU A 98 7.80 3.47 8.32
C LEU A 98 7.64 3.56 6.80
N LEU A 99 7.94 4.71 6.18
CA LEU A 99 7.92 4.90 4.72
C LEU A 99 8.77 3.86 4.00
N LYS A 100 9.99 3.60 4.46
CA LYS A 100 10.86 2.55 3.90
C LYS A 100 10.22 1.16 3.97
N THR A 101 9.54 0.87 5.07
CA THR A 101 8.88 -0.44 5.30
C THR A 101 7.62 -0.55 4.43
N TYR A 102 6.76 0.46 4.44
CA TYR A 102 5.49 0.45 3.72
C TYR A 102 5.71 0.50 2.21
N GLY A 103 6.72 1.23 1.74
CA GLY A 103 7.11 1.23 0.32
C GLY A 103 7.58 -0.15 -0.17
N LYS A 104 8.27 -0.93 0.65
CA LYS A 104 8.61 -2.33 0.32
C LYS A 104 7.35 -3.20 0.24
N ASN A 105 6.45 -3.07 1.21
CA ASN A 105 5.20 -3.83 1.22
C ASN A 105 4.34 -3.51 -0.01
N LEU A 106 4.20 -2.23 -0.38
CA LEU A 106 3.48 -1.82 -1.58
C LEU A 106 4.06 -2.47 -2.84
N LYS A 107 5.40 -2.47 -3.01
CA LYS A 107 6.05 -3.12 -4.16
C LYS A 107 5.76 -4.63 -4.24
N ILE A 108 5.71 -5.30 -3.09
CA ILE A 108 5.34 -6.73 -3.03
C ILE A 108 3.89 -6.92 -3.49
N ILE A 109 2.97 -6.07 -3.04
CA ILE A 109 1.55 -6.13 -3.45
C ILE A 109 1.39 -5.81 -4.94
N GLN A 110 2.09 -4.82 -5.48
CA GLN A 110 2.08 -4.52 -6.92
C GLN A 110 2.58 -5.70 -7.76
N THR A 111 3.61 -6.39 -7.28
CA THR A 111 4.08 -7.62 -7.94
C THR A 111 2.99 -8.71 -7.91
N ARG A 112 2.25 -8.84 -6.81
CA ARG A 112 1.13 -9.78 -6.71
C ARG A 112 -0.01 -9.44 -7.66
N ILE A 113 -0.36 -8.17 -7.82
CA ILE A 113 -1.34 -7.70 -8.81
C ILE A 113 -0.94 -8.19 -10.21
N GLN A 114 0.31 -7.98 -10.61
CA GLN A 114 0.79 -8.38 -11.94
C GLN A 114 0.75 -9.91 -12.14
N ILE A 115 1.17 -10.67 -11.13
CA ILE A 115 1.14 -12.14 -11.19
C ILE A 115 -0.30 -12.65 -11.33
N GLU A 116 -1.23 -12.09 -10.54
CA GLU A 116 -2.64 -12.46 -10.57
C GLU A 116 -3.28 -12.10 -11.92
N ALA A 117 -3.12 -10.86 -12.38
CA ALA A 117 -3.67 -10.38 -13.65
C ALA A 117 -3.16 -11.20 -14.83
N ASN A 118 -1.86 -11.52 -14.87
CA ASN A 118 -1.29 -12.37 -15.91
C ASN A 118 -1.85 -13.79 -15.88
N ALA A 119 -2.09 -14.35 -14.70
CA ALA A 119 -2.65 -15.69 -14.56
C ALA A 119 -4.11 -15.74 -15.01
N SER A 120 -4.92 -14.75 -14.63
CA SER A 120 -6.31 -14.62 -15.07
C SER A 120 -6.39 -14.44 -16.59
N ALA A 121 -5.64 -13.48 -17.16
CA ALA A 121 -5.66 -13.23 -18.60
C ALA A 121 -5.24 -14.44 -19.43
N LYS A 122 -4.27 -15.23 -18.96
CA LYS A 122 -3.89 -16.50 -19.60
C LYS A 122 -5.02 -17.52 -19.57
N LEU A 123 -5.68 -17.66 -18.42
CA LEU A 123 -6.78 -18.61 -18.27
C LEU A 123 -7.96 -18.21 -19.17
N ASP A 124 -8.30 -16.93 -19.23
CA ASP A 124 -9.33 -16.39 -20.12
C ASP A 124 -8.98 -16.65 -21.60
N ASN A 125 -7.75 -16.37 -22.02
CA ASN A 125 -7.29 -16.65 -23.38
C ASN A 125 -7.39 -18.15 -23.74
N ILE A 126 -7.11 -19.04 -22.79
CA ILE A 126 -7.25 -20.48 -22.98
C ILE A 126 -8.72 -20.85 -23.18
N PHE A 127 -9.65 -20.24 -22.42
CA PHE A 127 -11.08 -20.48 -22.58
C PHE A 127 -11.57 -20.02 -23.96
N ASP A 128 -11.24 -18.80 -24.38
CA ASP A 128 -11.60 -18.27 -25.71
C ASP A 128 -11.07 -19.17 -26.83
N ARG A 129 -9.85 -19.70 -26.67
CA ARG A 129 -9.22 -20.58 -27.64
C ARG A 129 -9.90 -21.95 -27.71
N VAL A 130 -10.30 -22.50 -26.57
CA VAL A 130 -11.06 -23.76 -26.51
C VAL A 130 -12.43 -23.60 -27.16
N GLU A 131 -13.13 -22.50 -26.89
CA GLU A 131 -14.45 -22.21 -27.46
C GLU A 131 -14.37 -22.05 -28.99
N SER A 132 -13.51 -21.17 -29.49
CA SER A 132 -13.31 -20.97 -30.93
C SER A 132 -12.87 -22.25 -31.66
N PHE A 133 -12.07 -23.10 -31.01
CA PHE A 133 -11.70 -24.39 -31.56
C PHE A 133 -12.90 -25.35 -31.64
N ALA A 134 -13.74 -25.40 -30.61
CA ALA A 134 -14.93 -26.25 -30.57
C ALA A 134 -15.99 -25.87 -31.63
N GLU A 135 -16.11 -24.58 -31.95
CA GLU A 135 -17.01 -24.08 -33.00
C GLU A 135 -16.48 -24.36 -34.42
N SER A 136 -15.18 -24.65 -34.56
CA SER A 136 -14.59 -24.98 -35.86
C SER A 136 -15.01 -26.40 -36.31
N THR A 137 -16.08 -26.48 -37.10
CA THR A 137 -16.75 -27.72 -37.54
C THR A 137 -15.90 -28.71 -38.35
N SER A 138 -14.61 -28.44 -38.60
CA SER A 138 -13.74 -29.26 -39.47
C SER A 138 -12.32 -29.50 -38.96
N ALA A 139 -12.05 -29.29 -37.67
CA ALA A 139 -10.70 -29.47 -37.15
C ALA A 139 -10.17 -30.89 -37.38
N LYS A 140 -9.16 -31.01 -38.26
CA LYS A 140 -8.44 -32.28 -38.48
C LYS A 140 -7.80 -32.73 -37.17
N ARG A 141 -7.74 -34.05 -36.94
CA ARG A 141 -7.10 -34.65 -35.75
C ARG A 141 -5.71 -34.07 -35.45
N GLN A 142 -4.90 -33.81 -36.48
CA GLN A 142 -3.57 -33.23 -36.30
C GLN A 142 -3.62 -31.81 -35.70
N THR A 143 -4.55 -30.97 -36.15
CA THR A 143 -4.76 -29.62 -35.62
C THR A 143 -5.22 -29.68 -34.17
N TYR A 144 -6.09 -30.64 -33.83
CA TYR A 144 -6.53 -30.87 -32.45
C TYR A 144 -5.37 -31.23 -31.50
N ILE A 145 -4.46 -32.10 -31.93
CA ILE A 145 -3.31 -32.49 -31.12
C ILE A 145 -2.36 -31.30 -30.89
N LEU A 146 -2.11 -30.49 -31.92
CA LEU A 146 -1.30 -29.27 -31.80
C LEU A 146 -1.95 -28.25 -30.85
N GLU A 147 -3.27 -28.12 -30.93
CA GLU A 147 -4.06 -27.26 -30.04
C GLU A 147 -3.92 -27.68 -28.58
N LEU A 148 -4.10 -28.97 -28.28
CA LEU A 148 -3.93 -29.51 -26.94
C LEU A 148 -2.50 -29.33 -26.41
N HIS A 149 -1.48 -29.48 -27.24
CA HIS A 149 -0.09 -29.21 -26.83
C HIS A 149 0.12 -27.75 -26.44
N TYR A 150 -0.43 -26.80 -27.21
CA TYR A 150 -0.38 -25.38 -26.87
C TYR A 150 -1.11 -25.11 -25.54
N ILE A 151 -2.35 -25.57 -25.40
CA ILE A 151 -3.16 -25.37 -24.19
C ILE A 151 -2.42 -25.92 -22.97
N ILE A 152 -1.84 -27.11 -23.07
CA ILE A 152 -1.05 -27.72 -21.99
C ILE A 152 0.17 -26.85 -21.63
N LYS A 153 0.86 -26.28 -22.61
CA LYS A 153 2.00 -25.39 -22.37
C LYS A 153 1.56 -24.13 -21.64
N GLU A 154 0.47 -23.50 -22.06
CA GLU A 154 -0.04 -22.28 -21.44
C GLU A 154 -0.55 -22.53 -20.02
N LEU A 155 -1.33 -23.60 -19.81
CA LEU A 155 -1.81 -24.02 -18.48
C LEU A 155 -0.67 -24.28 -17.50
N LYS A 156 0.43 -24.90 -17.94
CA LYS A 156 1.63 -25.13 -17.12
C LYS A 156 2.34 -23.83 -16.74
N SER A 157 2.17 -22.77 -17.51
CA SER A 157 2.80 -21.46 -17.26
C SER A 157 2.02 -20.60 -16.24
N ILE A 158 0.81 -21.02 -15.86
CA ILE A 158 0.00 -20.36 -14.82
C ILE A 158 0.62 -20.68 -13.45
N GLN A 159 1.16 -19.65 -12.80
CA GLN A 159 1.94 -19.79 -11.57
C GLN A 159 1.08 -20.30 -10.40
N PRO A 160 1.66 -21.08 -9.47
CA PRO A 160 1.01 -21.40 -8.20
C PRO A 160 0.72 -20.16 -7.35
N GLY A 161 -0.32 -20.25 -6.53
CA GLY A 161 -0.69 -19.16 -5.61
C GLY A 161 -1.43 -18.00 -6.26
N THR A 162 -2.02 -18.21 -7.44
CA THR A 162 -3.01 -17.32 -8.06
C THR A 162 -4.41 -17.93 -7.98
N THR A 163 -5.46 -17.14 -8.19
CA THR A 163 -6.83 -17.68 -8.18
C THR A 163 -7.06 -18.62 -9.37
N ALA A 164 -6.47 -18.30 -10.53
CA ALA A 164 -6.56 -19.11 -11.76
C ALA A 164 -5.87 -20.49 -11.66
N HIS A 165 -4.97 -20.69 -10.71
CA HIS A 165 -4.13 -21.90 -10.67
C HIS A 165 -4.94 -23.19 -10.48
N ALA A 166 -5.93 -23.19 -9.59
CA ALA A 166 -6.69 -24.40 -9.27
C ALA A 166 -7.45 -24.92 -10.51
N ASP A 167 -8.07 -24.02 -11.26
CA ASP A 167 -8.81 -24.38 -12.47
C ASP A 167 -7.86 -24.71 -13.62
N ALA A 168 -6.72 -24.01 -13.73
CA ALA A 168 -5.67 -24.38 -14.67
C ALA A 168 -5.18 -25.83 -14.48
N GLN A 169 -5.01 -26.28 -13.23
CA GLN A 169 -4.60 -27.67 -12.94
C GLN A 169 -5.68 -28.70 -13.33
N LYS A 170 -6.97 -28.38 -13.12
CA LYS A 170 -8.07 -29.26 -13.56
C LYS A 170 -8.09 -29.39 -15.08
N LEU A 171 -8.00 -28.27 -15.80
CA LEU A 171 -7.96 -28.24 -17.27
C LEU A 171 -6.74 -28.96 -17.81
N LEU A 172 -5.59 -28.81 -17.16
CA LEU A 172 -4.33 -29.46 -17.56
C LEU A 172 -4.49 -30.98 -17.53
N LYS A 173 -5.08 -31.52 -16.46
CA LYS A 173 -5.35 -32.96 -16.34
C LYS A 173 -6.30 -33.44 -17.45
N SER A 174 -7.37 -32.71 -17.72
CA SER A 174 -8.34 -33.04 -18.77
C SER A 174 -7.69 -33.03 -20.16
N ALA A 175 -6.89 -32.01 -20.48
CA ALA A 175 -6.17 -31.91 -21.76
C ALA A 175 -5.17 -33.06 -21.94
N GLN A 176 -4.44 -33.44 -20.90
CA GLN A 176 -3.50 -34.57 -20.92
C GLN A 176 -4.20 -35.92 -21.13
N GLN A 177 -5.40 -36.10 -20.59
CA GLN A 177 -6.19 -37.32 -20.83
C GLN A 177 -6.64 -37.42 -22.29
N ARG A 178 -7.07 -36.31 -22.88
CA ARG A 178 -7.50 -36.23 -24.29
C ARG A 178 -6.38 -36.47 -25.30
N LEU A 179 -5.12 -36.22 -24.94
CA LEU A 179 -3.96 -36.59 -25.76
C LEU A 179 -3.65 -38.09 -25.74
N LYS A 180 -4.09 -38.82 -24.70
CA LYS A 180 -3.81 -40.25 -24.53
C LYS A 180 -4.91 -41.16 -25.08
N SER A 181 -6.13 -40.63 -25.23
CA SER A 181 -7.30 -41.29 -25.82
C SER A 181 -7.28 -41.20 -27.34
#